data_AF-X1N7I6-F1
#
_entry.id   AF-X1N7I6-F1
#
_cell.length_a   1.000
_cell.length_b   1.000
_cell.length_c   1.000
_cell.angle_alpha   90.00
_cell.angle_beta   90.00
_cell.angle_gamma   90.00
#
_symmetry.space_group_name_H-M   'P 1'
#
loop_
_entity.id
_entity.type
_entity.pdbx_description
1 polymer ?
#
loop_
_entity_poly.entity_id
_entity_poly.type
_entity_poly.pdbx_seq_one_letter_code
_entity_poly.pdbx_strand_id
1 'polypeptide(L)'
;QDLPPRQLYSNLDAEATRRTIGPYLSYAYLLDPFYGLFKSDIRDCVVTLDECAPDDFKTTEYYKMFYSDIGLRDEVTIFIGAGNGTSIVLSLGQRNTNACCAPDATKQLDALLPVISALCHKHWPNPEAPIYRSLPDMGPTFDRCGSARLSTREAEIVRLMLKGHSTKSIARLLGNSPETVKVHRKRIYAKLKISSQGELFSMFIAAQAFPPMDAEAGMVAFS
;
A
#
# COMPACT_ATOMS: atom_id res chain seq x y z
N GLN A 1 9.96 -2.49 14.10
CA GLN A 1 9.93 -3.12 12.77
C GLN A 1 8.48 -3.20 12.37
N ASP A 2 8.12 -2.79 11.16
CA ASP A 2 6.72 -2.84 10.71
C ASP A 2 6.31 -4.31 10.49
N LEU A 3 5.03 -4.62 10.66
CA LEU A 3 4.45 -5.94 10.41
C LEU A 3 3.40 -5.82 9.30
N PRO A 4 3.14 -6.88 8.51
CA PRO A 4 2.12 -6.79 7.49
C PRO A 4 0.77 -6.59 8.18
N PRO A 5 -0.17 -5.86 7.58
CA PRO A 5 -1.47 -5.62 8.18
C PRO A 5 -2.12 -6.97 8.51
N ARG A 6 -2.67 -7.09 9.72
CA ARG A 6 -3.44 -8.27 10.11
C ARG A 6 -4.92 -7.99 9.88
N GLN A 7 -5.55 -8.79 9.04
CA GLN A 7 -6.99 -8.74 8.88
C GLN A 7 -7.68 -9.24 10.16
N LEU A 8 -8.48 -8.38 10.78
CA LEU A 8 -9.33 -8.75 11.92
C LEU A 8 -10.72 -9.20 11.48
N TYR A 9 -11.26 -8.57 10.44
CA TYR A 9 -12.59 -8.85 9.89
C TYR A 9 -12.66 -8.41 8.42
N SER A 10 -13.55 -9.02 7.66
CA SER A 10 -13.99 -8.52 6.34
C SER A 10 -15.42 -8.99 6.09
N ASN A 11 -16.19 -8.13 5.44
CA ASN A 11 -17.52 -8.44 4.91
C ASN A 11 -17.50 -8.76 3.41
N LEU A 12 -16.32 -8.93 2.80
CA LEU A 12 -16.18 -9.33 1.41
C LEU A 12 -16.57 -10.81 1.24
N ASP A 13 -17.20 -11.12 0.11
CA ASP A 13 -17.44 -12.51 -0.28
C ASP A 13 -16.12 -13.26 -0.57
N ALA A 14 -16.22 -14.58 -0.77
CA ALA A 14 -15.05 -15.44 -0.97
C ALA A 14 -14.29 -15.13 -2.28
N GLU A 15 -14.97 -14.64 -3.32
CA GLU A 15 -14.35 -14.29 -4.61
C GLU A 15 -13.58 -12.97 -4.49
N ALA A 16 -14.23 -11.95 -3.92
CA ALA A 16 -13.63 -10.65 -3.63
C ALA A 16 -12.45 -10.78 -2.65
N THR A 17 -12.57 -11.63 -1.62
CA THR A 17 -11.48 -11.91 -0.68
C THR A 17 -10.26 -12.50 -1.38
N ARG A 18 -10.45 -13.51 -2.25
CA ARG A 18 -9.36 -14.16 -2.98
C ARG A 18 -8.65 -13.21 -3.94
N ARG A 19 -9.41 -12.34 -4.61
CA ARG A 19 -8.86 -11.36 -5.58
C ARG A 19 -8.16 -10.18 -4.89
N THR A 20 -8.62 -9.78 -3.71
CA THR A 20 -8.16 -8.53 -3.08
C THR A 20 -7.25 -8.81 -1.90
N ILE A 21 -7.75 -9.48 -0.86
CA ILE A 21 -7.09 -9.56 0.44
C ILE A 21 -5.80 -10.39 0.36
N GLY A 22 -5.82 -11.54 -0.32
CA GLY A 22 -4.62 -12.38 -0.45
C GLY A 22 -3.43 -11.64 -1.06
N PRO A 23 -3.57 -11.12 -2.30
CA PRO A 23 -2.53 -10.32 -2.93
C PRO A 23 -2.18 -9.04 -2.14
N TYR A 24 -3.17 -8.37 -1.56
CA TYR A 24 -2.97 -7.17 -0.75
C TYR A 24 -2.09 -7.41 0.47
N LEU A 25 -2.40 -8.42 1.28
CA LEU A 25 -1.66 -8.76 2.51
C LEU A 25 -0.23 -9.23 2.24
N SER A 26 0.04 -9.79 1.05
CA SER A 26 1.39 -10.22 0.68
C SER A 26 2.34 -9.04 0.51
N TYR A 27 2.05 -8.13 -0.42
CA TYR A 27 2.97 -7.04 -0.79
C TYR A 27 2.27 -5.78 -1.29
N ALA A 28 1.00 -5.85 -1.70
CA ALA A 28 0.35 -4.72 -2.33
C ALA A 28 0.05 -3.59 -1.35
N TYR A 29 -0.09 -3.88 -0.05
CA TYR A 29 -0.23 -2.85 0.99
C TYR A 29 0.92 -1.83 0.99
N LEU A 30 2.10 -2.17 0.47
CA LEU A 30 3.25 -1.25 0.40
C LEU A 30 3.05 -0.10 -0.59
N LEU A 31 2.13 -0.27 -1.55
CA LEU A 31 1.74 0.72 -2.54
C LEU A 31 0.44 1.45 -2.18
N ASP A 32 -0.20 1.03 -1.09
CA ASP A 32 -1.40 1.66 -0.56
C ASP A 32 -1.08 3.07 0.00
N PRO A 33 -1.76 4.14 -0.46
CA PRO A 33 -1.65 5.47 0.13
C PRO A 33 -1.89 5.49 1.65
N PHE A 34 -2.84 4.69 2.14
CA PHE A 34 -3.16 4.58 3.57
C PHE A 34 -2.02 3.97 4.39
N TYR A 35 -1.17 3.13 3.79
CA TYR A 35 -0.01 2.58 4.48
C TYR A 35 1.08 3.64 4.75
N GLY A 36 1.21 4.64 3.85
CA GLY A 36 2.11 5.78 4.09
C GLY A 36 1.68 6.62 5.29
N LEU A 37 0.36 6.74 5.48
CA LEU A 37 -0.26 7.41 6.61
C LEU A 37 0.00 6.65 7.92
N PHE A 38 -0.16 5.32 7.94
CA PHE A 38 0.20 4.50 9.10
C PHE A 38 1.63 4.75 9.62
N LYS A 39 2.61 4.89 8.73
CA LYS A 39 4.01 5.15 9.13
C LYS A 39 4.25 6.52 9.74
N SER A 40 3.33 7.46 9.57
CA SER A 40 3.50 8.86 9.96
C SER A 40 3.01 9.15 11.39
N ASP A 41 2.76 8.11 12.21
CA ASP A 41 2.25 8.18 13.59
C ASP A 41 0.99 9.05 13.70
N ILE A 42 -0.07 8.58 13.05
CA ILE A 42 -1.32 9.32 12.92
C ILE A 42 -2.21 9.09 14.14
N ARG A 43 -2.70 10.21 14.70
CA ARG A 43 -3.77 10.23 15.71
C ARG A 43 -5.08 9.78 15.09
N ASP A 44 -6.05 9.45 15.93
CA ASP A 44 -7.38 9.07 15.48
C ASP A 44 -7.93 10.06 14.43
N CYS A 45 -8.24 9.56 13.24
CA CYS A 45 -8.70 10.39 12.14
C CYS A 45 -9.47 9.60 11.09
N VAL A 46 -10.33 10.30 10.35
CA VAL A 46 -10.99 9.83 9.14
C VAL A 46 -10.22 10.39 7.95
N VAL A 47 -9.88 9.54 6.99
CA VAL A 47 -9.16 9.94 5.78
C VAL A 47 -9.78 9.26 4.57
N THR A 48 -10.08 10.06 3.55
CA THR A 48 -10.54 9.57 2.26
C THR A 48 -9.37 9.19 1.36
N LEU A 49 -9.62 8.32 0.38
CA LEU A 49 -8.61 7.99 -0.62
C LEU A 49 -8.12 9.25 -1.36
N ASP A 50 -9.02 10.19 -1.69
CA ASP A 50 -8.67 11.41 -2.41
C ASP A 50 -7.80 12.38 -1.61
N GLU A 51 -7.84 12.34 -0.28
CA GLU A 51 -6.99 13.17 0.59
C GLU A 51 -5.56 12.64 0.70
N CYS A 52 -5.36 11.32 0.61
CA CYS A 52 -4.06 10.69 0.82
C CYS A 52 -3.38 10.21 -0.46
N ALA A 53 -4.17 9.92 -1.50
CA ALA A 53 -3.66 9.39 -2.75
C ALA A 53 -2.80 10.42 -3.51
N PRO A 54 -1.66 9.99 -4.05
CA PRO A 54 -0.88 10.80 -4.98
C PRO A 54 -1.67 11.23 -6.23
N ASP A 55 -1.18 12.28 -6.90
CA ASP A 55 -1.85 12.95 -8.01
C ASP A 55 -2.12 12.05 -9.23
N ASP A 56 -1.24 11.10 -9.54
CA ASP A 56 -1.42 10.13 -10.62
C ASP A 56 -1.91 8.75 -10.11
N PHE A 57 -2.32 8.62 -8.84
CA PHE A 57 -2.65 7.33 -8.22
C PHE A 57 -3.75 6.55 -8.97
N LYS A 58 -4.85 7.23 -9.36
CA LYS A 58 -5.97 6.62 -10.08
C LYS A 58 -5.59 6.09 -11.48
N THR A 59 -4.42 6.45 -11.99
CA THR A 59 -3.89 5.95 -13.27
C THR A 59 -2.99 4.73 -13.12
N THR A 60 -2.60 4.38 -11.89
CA THR A 60 -1.69 3.27 -11.61
C THR A 60 -2.35 1.92 -11.88
N GLU A 61 -1.52 0.95 -12.25
CA GLU A 61 -1.98 -0.45 -12.38
C GLU A 61 -2.40 -1.03 -11.03
N TYR A 62 -1.80 -0.54 -9.94
CA TYR A 62 -2.24 -0.82 -8.58
C TYR A 62 -3.71 -0.43 -8.36
N TYR A 63 -4.07 0.83 -8.66
CA TYR A 63 -5.45 1.30 -8.54
C TYR A 63 -6.40 0.48 -9.41
N LYS A 64 -6.02 0.14 -10.64
CA LYS A 64 -6.87 -0.70 -11.49
C LYS A 64 -7.16 -2.05 -10.85
N MET A 65 -6.11 -2.76 -10.41
CA MET A 65 -6.23 -4.12 -9.90
C MET A 65 -6.92 -4.20 -8.52
N PHE A 66 -6.69 -3.21 -7.65
CA PHE A 66 -7.18 -3.25 -6.26
C PHE A 66 -8.37 -2.33 -5.96
N TYR A 67 -8.72 -1.42 -6.87
CA TYR A 67 -9.90 -0.56 -6.72
C TYR A 67 -10.88 -0.76 -7.88
N SER A 68 -10.47 -0.44 -9.10
CA SER A 68 -11.35 -0.41 -10.27
C SER A 68 -11.95 -1.78 -10.62
N ASP A 69 -11.11 -2.82 -10.74
CA ASP A 69 -11.52 -4.15 -11.23
C ASP A 69 -12.42 -4.90 -10.24
N ILE A 70 -12.36 -4.53 -8.96
CA ILE A 70 -13.21 -5.08 -7.90
C ILE A 70 -14.47 -4.23 -7.64
N GLY A 71 -14.68 -3.18 -8.44
CA GLY A 71 -15.81 -2.27 -8.34
C GLY A 71 -15.77 -1.31 -7.15
N LEU A 72 -14.62 -1.18 -6.47
CA LEU A 72 -14.43 -0.24 -5.38
C LEU A 72 -14.19 1.16 -5.98
N ARG A 73 -15.16 2.06 -5.81
CA ARG A 73 -15.11 3.41 -6.38
C ARG A 73 -14.50 4.43 -5.44
N ASP A 74 -14.83 4.31 -4.16
CA ASP A 74 -14.40 5.23 -3.13
C ASP A 74 -14.13 4.45 -1.86
N GLU A 75 -13.20 4.95 -1.06
CA GLU A 75 -12.77 4.35 0.18
C GLU A 75 -12.49 5.43 1.21
N VAL A 76 -13.10 5.27 2.38
CA VAL A 76 -12.80 6.05 3.57
C VAL A 76 -12.20 5.12 4.60
N THR A 77 -11.10 5.55 5.19
CA THR A 77 -10.39 4.80 6.21
C THR A 77 -10.37 5.56 7.51
N ILE A 78 -10.70 4.88 8.60
CA ILE A 78 -10.58 5.40 9.97
C ILE A 78 -9.36 4.77 10.61
N PHE A 79 -8.43 5.61 11.05
CA PHE A 79 -7.27 5.20 11.83
C PHE A 79 -7.57 5.44 13.30
N ILE A 80 -7.31 4.44 14.14
CA ILE A 80 -7.38 4.55 15.60
C ILE A 80 -6.05 4.10 16.18
N GLY A 81 -5.36 4.98 16.89
CA GLY A 81 -4.10 4.67 17.56
C GLY A 81 -4.35 3.73 18.74
N ALA A 82 -3.65 2.60 18.79
CA ALA A 82 -3.74 1.64 19.90
C ALA A 82 -2.49 1.61 20.79
N GLY A 83 -1.54 2.53 20.56
CA GLY A 83 -0.27 2.62 21.28
C GLY A 83 0.78 1.63 20.77
N ASN A 84 2.03 1.80 21.23
CA ASN A 84 3.17 0.93 20.91
C ASN A 84 3.42 0.70 19.40
N GLY A 85 3.14 1.71 18.56
CA GLY A 85 3.28 1.61 17.11
C GLY A 85 2.23 0.73 16.44
N THR A 86 1.11 0.43 17.13
CA THR A 86 -0.02 -0.29 16.57
C THR A 86 -1.19 0.65 16.35
N SER A 87 -1.84 0.52 15.19
CA SER A 87 -3.08 1.21 14.87
C SER A 87 -4.12 0.22 14.36
N ILE A 88 -5.37 0.45 14.75
CA ILE A 88 -6.52 -0.24 14.19
C ILE A 88 -6.99 0.58 13.00
N VAL A 89 -7.21 -0.10 11.87
CA VAL A 89 -7.61 0.52 10.62
C VAL A 89 -8.96 -0.05 10.20
N LEU A 90 -9.95 0.82 10.05
CA LEU A 90 -11.28 0.46 9.54
C LEU A 90 -11.41 1.01 8.13
N SER A 91 -11.36 0.13 7.13
CA SER A 91 -11.59 0.48 5.72
C SER A 91 -13.08 0.32 5.38
N LEU A 92 -13.67 1.39 4.85
CA LEU A 92 -15.05 1.48 4.43
C LEU A 92 -15.09 1.77 2.94
N GLY A 93 -15.33 0.73 2.15
CA GLY A 93 -15.35 0.80 0.69
C GLY A 93 -16.76 0.91 0.10
N GLN A 94 -16.97 1.86 -0.81
CA GLN A 94 -18.20 1.96 -1.59
C GLN A 94 -18.08 1.21 -2.92
N ARG A 95 -18.92 0.18 -3.08
CA ARG A 95 -19.01 -0.64 -4.31
C ARG A 95 -20.31 -0.46 -5.11
N ASN A 96 -21.35 0.09 -4.49
CA ASN A 96 -22.66 0.22 -5.13
C ASN A 96 -22.68 1.46 -6.05
N THR A 97 -22.98 1.25 -7.32
CA THR A 97 -23.09 2.30 -8.36
C THR A 97 -24.32 3.18 -8.20
N ASN A 98 -25.33 2.73 -7.45
CA ASN A 98 -26.62 3.43 -7.30
C ASN A 98 -26.74 4.20 -5.97
N ALA A 99 -25.78 4.07 -5.07
CA ALA A 99 -25.71 4.88 -3.87
C ALA A 99 -24.87 6.12 -4.18
N CYS A 100 -25.41 7.33 -4.02
CA CYS A 100 -24.53 8.49 -3.85
C CYS A 100 -23.99 8.41 -2.43
N CYS A 101 -22.67 8.49 -2.25
CA CYS A 101 -22.11 8.73 -0.92
C CYS A 101 -22.77 10.03 -0.43
N ALA A 102 -23.37 10.01 0.76
CA ALA A 102 -23.98 11.22 1.29
C ALA A 102 -22.87 12.28 1.37
N PRO A 103 -23.09 13.52 0.88
CA PRO A 103 -22.05 14.55 0.82
C PRO A 103 -21.45 14.93 2.19
N ASP A 104 -22.04 14.45 3.29
CA ASP A 104 -21.57 14.62 4.67
C ASP A 104 -21.13 13.31 5.36
N ALA A 105 -20.98 12.19 4.64
CA ALA A 105 -20.62 10.90 5.24
C ALA A 105 -19.30 10.96 6.03
N THR A 106 -18.29 11.67 5.52
CA THR A 106 -17.01 11.88 6.22
C THR A 106 -17.21 12.70 7.50
N LYS A 107 -17.98 13.79 7.47
CA LYS A 107 -18.28 14.59 8.66
C LYS A 107 -19.05 13.81 9.73
N GLN A 108 -19.95 12.91 9.30
CA GLN A 108 -20.65 12.03 10.23
C GLN A 108 -19.70 11.03 10.89
N LEU A 109 -18.75 10.47 10.12
CA LEU A 109 -17.70 9.62 10.67
C LEU A 109 -16.79 10.38 11.64
N ASP A 110 -16.40 11.61 11.31
CA ASP A 110 -15.64 12.48 12.21
C ASP A 110 -16.38 12.73 13.52
N ALA A 111 -17.69 13.00 13.45
CA ALA A 111 -18.52 13.20 14.64
C ALA A 111 -18.63 11.91 15.51
N LEU A 112 -18.58 10.73 14.88
CA LEU A 112 -18.64 9.43 15.56
C LEU A 112 -17.27 8.92 15.99
N LEU A 113 -16.18 9.53 15.54
CA LEU A 113 -14.80 9.09 15.78
C LEU A 113 -14.51 8.82 17.27
N PRO A 114 -14.93 9.66 18.25
CA PRO A 114 -14.68 9.36 19.66
C PRO A 114 -15.36 8.08 20.15
N VAL A 115 -16.56 7.79 19.63
CA VAL A 115 -17.32 6.57 19.98
C VAL A 115 -16.67 5.35 19.34
N ILE A 116 -16.29 5.45 18.07
CA ILE A 116 -15.59 4.39 17.34
C ILE A 116 -14.26 4.06 18.02
N SER A 117 -13.47 5.08 18.36
CA SER A 117 -12.20 4.95 19.08
C SER A 117 -12.38 4.20 20.41
N ALA A 118 -13.33 4.66 21.24
CA ALA A 118 -13.61 4.03 22.52
C ALA A 118 -14.05 2.55 22.38
N LEU A 119 -14.86 2.23 21.36
CA LEU A 119 -15.25 0.86 21.07
C LEU A 119 -14.04 0.01 20.62
N CYS A 120 -13.20 0.55 19.74
CA CYS A 120 -11.98 -0.11 19.29
C CYS A 120 -11.05 -0.42 20.46
N HIS A 121 -10.78 0.54 21.35
CA HIS A 121 -9.95 0.30 22.54
C HIS A 121 -10.58 -0.68 23.53
N LYS A 122 -11.92 -0.65 23.68
CA LYS A 122 -12.62 -1.60 24.55
C LYS A 122 -12.54 -3.05 24.05
N HIS A 123 -12.67 -3.25 22.74
CA HIS A 123 -12.67 -4.59 22.13
C HIS A 123 -11.26 -5.11 21.80
N TRP A 124 -10.30 -4.20 21.61
CA TRP A 124 -8.89 -4.51 21.36
C TRP A 124 -7.97 -3.68 22.28
N PRO A 125 -7.97 -3.95 23.60
CA PRO A 125 -7.20 -3.17 24.58
C PRO A 125 -5.68 -3.40 24.48
N ASN A 126 -5.25 -4.52 23.91
CA ASN A 126 -3.85 -4.79 23.60
C ASN A 126 -3.77 -5.54 22.26
N PRO A 127 -3.81 -4.83 21.12
CA PRO A 127 -3.61 -5.44 19.82
C PRO A 127 -2.11 -5.71 19.64
N GLU A 128 -1.50 -6.51 20.52
CA GLU A 128 -0.11 -6.91 20.37
C GLU A 128 0.02 -7.66 19.04
N ALA A 129 0.87 -7.11 18.16
CA ALA A 129 1.28 -7.79 16.96
C ALA A 129 2.31 -8.87 17.37
N PRO A 130 2.11 -10.16 17.05
CA PRO A 130 3.10 -11.18 17.36
C PRO A 130 4.44 -10.80 16.72
N ILE A 131 5.52 -10.95 17.49
CA ILE A 131 6.90 -10.70 17.04
C ILE A 131 7.22 -11.69 15.91
N TYR A 132 6.95 -11.32 14.67
CA TYR A 132 7.41 -12.08 13.51
C TYR A 132 8.83 -11.66 13.16
N ARG A 133 9.68 -12.67 12.97
CA ARG A 133 11.07 -12.52 12.56
C ARG A 133 11.10 -11.99 11.13
N SER A 134 11.40 -10.70 10.99
CA SER A 134 11.77 -9.97 9.76
C SER A 134 10.71 -9.92 8.65
N LEU A 135 10.04 -8.76 8.52
CA LEU A 135 9.42 -8.36 7.25
C LEU A 135 10.50 -8.09 6.18
N PRO A 136 10.16 -8.19 4.88
CA PRO A 136 10.97 -7.63 3.82
C PRO A 136 10.99 -6.11 3.97
N ASP A 137 12.16 -5.55 4.24
CA ASP A 137 12.39 -4.13 4.00
C ASP A 137 12.09 -3.83 2.50
N MET A 138 11.54 -2.64 2.25
CA MET A 138 11.35 -2.12 0.90
C MET A 138 12.69 -2.01 0.17
N GLY A 139 13.83 -1.88 0.89
CA GLY A 139 15.20 -2.06 0.38
C GLY A 139 15.37 -3.34 -0.45
N PRO A 140 15.46 -4.52 0.20
CA PRO A 140 15.77 -5.79 -0.44
C PRO A 140 14.72 -6.33 -1.42
N THR A 141 13.48 -5.85 -1.38
CA THR A 141 12.43 -6.26 -2.32
C THR A 141 12.50 -5.50 -3.63
N PHE A 142 12.81 -4.21 -3.58
CA PHE A 142 13.23 -3.49 -4.79
C PHE A 142 14.57 -4.02 -5.31
N ASP A 143 15.48 -4.52 -4.44
CA ASP A 143 16.73 -5.22 -4.80
C ASP A 143 16.53 -6.51 -5.63
N ARG A 144 15.30 -7.03 -5.71
CA ARG A 144 14.91 -8.16 -6.57
C ARG A 144 14.36 -7.72 -7.93
N CYS A 145 13.79 -6.52 -7.99
CA CYS A 145 13.18 -5.94 -9.18
C CYS A 145 14.25 -5.24 -10.06
N GLY A 146 15.20 -5.99 -10.64
CA GLY A 146 16.16 -5.48 -11.65
C GLY A 146 17.18 -4.42 -11.18
N SER A 147 17.22 -4.18 -9.88
CA SER A 147 17.99 -3.22 -9.08
C SER A 147 19.49 -3.48 -8.99
N ALA A 148 19.97 -4.66 -9.37
CA ALA A 148 21.38 -4.83 -9.72
C ALA A 148 21.84 -3.81 -10.80
N ARG A 149 20.91 -3.12 -11.48
CA ARG A 149 21.17 -2.08 -12.49
C ARG A 149 20.72 -0.66 -12.12
N LEU A 150 19.99 -0.46 -11.01
CA LEU A 150 19.47 0.86 -10.63
C LEU A 150 20.33 1.47 -9.53
N SER A 151 20.63 2.76 -9.67
CA SER A 151 21.21 3.55 -8.58
C SER A 151 20.18 3.79 -7.46
N THR A 152 20.65 4.11 -6.26
CA THR A 152 19.78 4.49 -5.11
C THR A 152 18.73 5.53 -5.50
N ARG A 153 19.14 6.54 -6.28
CA ARG A 153 18.25 7.60 -6.74
C ARG A 153 17.20 7.14 -7.75
N GLU A 154 17.58 6.23 -8.65
CA GLU A 154 16.63 5.65 -9.61
C GLU A 154 15.63 4.74 -8.89
N ALA A 155 16.05 3.99 -7.87
CA ALA A 155 15.18 3.17 -7.04
C ALA A 155 14.16 4.03 -6.27
N GLU A 156 14.57 5.18 -5.71
CA GLU A 156 13.66 6.14 -5.08
C GLU A 156 12.59 6.65 -6.06
N ILE A 157 13.00 7.02 -7.29
CA ILE A 157 12.07 7.48 -8.33
C ILE A 157 11.08 6.37 -8.71
N VAL A 158 11.56 5.14 -8.89
CA VAL A 158 10.70 3.97 -9.18
C VAL A 158 9.66 3.74 -8.08
N ARG A 159 10.06 3.84 -6.80
CA ARG A 159 9.13 3.70 -5.66
C ARG A 159 8.01 4.74 -5.71
N LEU A 160 8.36 6.00 -5.97
CA LEU A 160 7.36 7.07 -6.08
C LEU A 160 6.45 6.88 -7.29
N MET A 161 6.97 6.37 -8.41
CA MET A 161 6.15 6.03 -9.58
C MET A 161 5.14 4.93 -9.27
N LEU A 162 5.56 3.85 -8.61
CA LEU A 162 4.66 2.75 -8.26
C LEU A 162 3.58 3.18 -7.26
N LYS A 163 3.89 4.14 -6.38
CA LYS A 163 2.92 4.78 -5.48
C LYS A 163 1.98 5.77 -6.20
N GLY A 164 2.19 6.05 -7.48
CA GLY A 164 1.33 6.93 -8.25
C GLY A 164 1.66 8.41 -8.19
N HIS A 165 2.89 8.80 -7.84
CA HIS A 165 3.30 10.20 -7.94
C HIS A 165 3.61 10.61 -9.39
N SER A 166 3.10 11.76 -9.82
CA SER A 166 3.43 12.34 -11.11
C SER A 166 4.89 12.78 -11.20
N THR A 167 5.37 13.01 -12.42
CA THR A 167 6.72 13.55 -12.64
C THR A 167 6.94 14.88 -11.90
N LYS A 168 5.90 15.72 -11.80
CA LYS A 168 5.97 17.00 -11.07
C LYS A 168 6.03 16.76 -9.56
N SER A 169 5.20 15.85 -9.04
CA SER A 169 5.21 15.49 -7.62
C SER A 169 6.56 14.90 -7.20
N ILE A 170 7.11 13.98 -8.00
CA ILE A 170 8.43 13.37 -7.77
C ILE A 170 9.50 14.46 -7.75
N ALA A 171 9.51 15.36 -8.73
CA ALA A 171 10.48 16.45 -8.79
C ALA A 171 10.47 17.29 -7.51
N ARG A 172 9.28 17.66 -7.03
CA ARG A 172 9.10 18.41 -5.77
C ARG A 172 9.60 17.64 -4.56
N LEU A 173 9.21 16.36 -4.39
CA LEU A 173 9.60 15.53 -3.25
C LEU A 173 11.12 15.31 -3.18
N LEU A 174 11.76 15.28 -4.35
CA LEU A 174 13.17 14.95 -4.50
C LEU A 174 14.07 16.19 -4.62
N GLY A 175 13.51 17.41 -4.63
CA GLY A 175 14.28 18.65 -4.81
C GLY A 175 14.92 18.79 -6.20
N ASN A 176 14.30 18.19 -7.22
CA ASN A 176 14.80 18.15 -8.59
C ASN A 176 13.89 18.95 -9.54
N SER A 177 14.35 19.24 -10.76
CA SER A 177 13.47 19.76 -11.81
C SER A 177 12.61 18.65 -12.45
N PRO A 178 11.39 18.95 -12.93
CA PRO A 178 10.58 17.97 -13.67
C PRO A 178 11.30 17.37 -14.87
N GLU A 179 12.12 18.16 -15.58
CA GLU A 179 12.91 17.69 -16.73
C GLU A 179 13.98 16.67 -16.30
N THR A 180 14.66 16.91 -15.17
CA THR A 180 15.60 15.96 -14.58
C THR A 180 14.92 14.62 -14.29
N VAL A 181 13.71 14.65 -13.71
CA VAL A 181 12.95 13.43 -13.43
C VAL A 181 12.55 12.71 -14.71
N LYS A 182 12.14 13.40 -15.77
CA LYS A 182 11.86 12.78 -17.08
C LYS A 182 13.07 12.03 -17.63
N VAL A 183 14.27 12.63 -17.53
CA VAL A 183 15.52 11.99 -17.95
C VAL A 183 15.79 10.72 -17.13
N HIS A 184 15.62 10.77 -15.81
CA HIS A 184 15.74 9.59 -14.97
C HIS A 184 14.73 8.50 -15.35
N ARG A 185 13.45 8.84 -15.55
CA ARG A 185 12.41 7.89 -15.98
C ARG A 185 12.78 7.20 -17.29
N LYS A 186 13.28 7.94 -18.28
CA LYS A 186 13.72 7.37 -19.56
C LYS A 186 14.89 6.40 -19.38
N ARG A 187 15.87 6.74 -18.53
CA ARG A 187 17.00 5.87 -18.20
C ARG A 187 16.55 4.60 -17.46
N ILE A 188 15.64 4.74 -16.51
CA ILE A 188 15.04 3.63 -15.78
C ILE A 188 14.34 2.68 -16.76
N TYR A 189 13.51 3.18 -17.67
CA TYR A 189 12.80 2.36 -18.65
C TYR A 189 13.77 1.62 -19.57
N ALA A 190 14.82 2.30 -20.05
CA ALA A 190 15.86 1.67 -20.86
C ALA A 190 16.64 0.59 -20.10
N LYS A 191 17.00 0.85 -18.82
CA LYS A 191 17.75 -0.10 -17.97
C LYS A 191 16.94 -1.35 -17.64
N LEU A 192 15.65 -1.16 -17.35
CA LEU A 192 14.71 -2.23 -17.01
C LEU A 192 14.10 -2.90 -18.26
N LYS A 193 14.36 -2.36 -19.46
CA LYS A 193 13.81 -2.82 -20.74
C LYS A 193 12.28 -2.86 -20.75
N ILE A 194 11.66 -1.83 -20.18
CA ILE A 194 10.20 -1.68 -20.12
C ILE A 194 9.75 -0.50 -20.98
N SER A 195 8.51 -0.59 -21.45
CA SER A 195 7.86 0.43 -22.28
C SER A 195 6.80 1.24 -21.52
N SER A 196 6.31 0.72 -20.39
CA SER A 196 5.18 1.30 -19.66
C SER A 196 5.32 1.20 -18.14
N GLN A 197 4.55 2.03 -17.43
CA GLN A 197 4.46 1.96 -15.97
C GLN A 197 3.70 0.70 -15.50
N GLY A 198 2.80 0.16 -16.32
CA GLY A 198 2.14 -1.12 -16.06
C GLY A 198 3.14 -2.29 -16.06
N GLU A 199 4.08 -2.31 -17.02
CA GLU A 199 5.17 -3.31 -17.02
C GLU A 199 6.07 -3.19 -15.78
N LEU A 200 6.36 -1.97 -15.31
CA LEU A 200 7.07 -1.75 -14.06
C LEU A 200 6.33 -2.37 -12.87
N PHE A 201 5.01 -2.21 -12.82
CA PHE A 201 4.16 -2.79 -11.79
C PHE A 201 4.12 -4.32 -11.87
N SER A 202 3.93 -4.89 -13.06
CA SER A 202 3.95 -6.34 -13.27
C SER A 202 5.30 -6.95 -12.86
N MET A 203 6.40 -6.29 -13.19
CA MET A 203 7.74 -6.72 -12.77
C MET A 203 7.92 -6.62 -11.25
N PHE A 204 7.35 -5.59 -10.61
CA PHE A 204 7.35 -5.47 -9.15
C PHE A 204 6.58 -6.62 -8.49
N ILE A 205 5.36 -6.92 -8.93
CA ILE A 205 4.57 -8.04 -8.38
C ILE A 205 5.27 -9.38 -8.63
N ALA A 206 5.82 -9.61 -9.83
CA ALA A 206 6.52 -10.84 -10.17
C ALA A 206 7.79 -11.07 -9.32
N ALA A 207 8.57 -10.01 -9.05
CA ALA A 207 9.75 -10.07 -8.19
C ALA A 207 9.42 -10.46 -6.73
N GLN A 208 8.16 -10.28 -6.32
CA GLN A 208 7.66 -10.61 -4.98
C GLN A 208 7.00 -11.98 -4.92
N ALA A 209 6.47 -12.48 -6.04
CA ALA A 209 5.83 -13.79 -6.15
C ALA A 209 6.82 -14.97 -6.15
N PHE A 210 8.09 -14.73 -6.50
CA PHE A 210 9.15 -15.74 -6.47
C PHE A 210 10.14 -15.47 -5.33
N PRO A 211 10.16 -16.27 -4.24
CA PRO A 211 11.32 -16.31 -3.35
C PRO A 211 12.51 -16.92 -4.12
N PRO A 212 13.76 -16.50 -3.84
CA PRO A 212 14.92 -17.14 -4.43
C PRO A 212 14.92 -18.63 -4.03
N MET A 213 14.90 -19.52 -5.03
CA MET A 213 15.44 -20.88 -4.87
C MET A 213 16.96 -20.71 -4.72
N ASP A 214 17.41 -20.33 -3.52
CA ASP A 214 18.80 -20.43 -3.07
C ASP A 214 18.83 -20.19 -1.55
N ALA A 215 18.32 -21.17 -0.81
CA ALA A 215 18.62 -21.39 0.59
C ALA A 215 18.43 -22.89 0.90
N GLU A 216 19.29 -23.74 0.32
CA GLU A 216 19.61 -25.01 0.97
C GLU A 216 20.26 -24.69 2.33
N ALA A 217 19.50 -24.83 3.42
CA ALA A 217 20.03 -25.20 4.72
C ALA A 217 18.91 -25.74 5.60
N GLY A 218 18.91 -27.06 5.81
CA GLY A 218 18.21 -27.67 6.94
C GLY A 218 17.07 -28.61 6.57
N MET A 219 17.36 -29.64 5.79
CA MET A 219 16.65 -30.91 5.91
C MET A 219 16.75 -31.37 7.37
N VAL A 220 15.64 -31.32 8.11
CA VAL A 220 15.46 -32.16 9.29
C VAL A 220 14.21 -32.98 9.06
N ALA A 221 14.45 -34.18 8.53
CA ALA A 221 13.51 -35.28 8.61
C ALA A 221 13.21 -35.54 10.09
N PHE A 222 11.95 -35.48 10.49
CA PHE A 222 11.49 -36.18 11.69
C PHE A 222 11.00 -37.55 11.24
N SER A 223 11.77 -38.57 11.61
CA SER A 223 11.28 -39.94 11.81
C SER A 223 10.51 -40.02 13.13
#